data_AF-A0AA88VX79-F1
#
_entry.id   AF-A0AA88VX79-F1
#
_cell.length_a   1.000
_cell.length_b   1.000
_cell.length_c   1.000
_cell.angle_alpha   90.00
_cell.angle_beta   90.00
_cell.angle_gamma   90.00
#
_symmetry.space_group_name_H-M   'P 1'
#
loop_
_entity.id
_entity.type
_entity.pdbx_description
1 polymer ?
#
loop_
_entity_poly.entity_id
_entity_poly.type
_entity_poly.pdbx_seq_one_letter_code
_entity_poly.pdbx_strand_id
1 'polypeptide(L)'
;MKYLLTVLGFISTIEENNSQSRESSSWCTPEQIEFHCHNRIISALSDRLYDVYHAIKSAKELWNLLQGEYGIDDAGIKRFNASTFNKFIMVEGKAISDQIHEFQDHLRAVEENGSKFSEDYKVSCLIDKLPPSWWLDSGANELRGLEMEKRLRG
;
A
#
# COMPACT_ATOMS: atom_id res chain seq x y z
N MET A 1 -3.92 -4.18 -1.97
CA MET A 1 -5.23 -4.86 -2.06
C MET A 1 -5.33 -6.19 -1.30
N LYS A 2 -4.24 -6.96 -1.12
CA LYS A 2 -4.27 -8.19 -0.29
C LYS A 2 -4.72 -7.92 1.16
N TYR A 3 -4.26 -6.82 1.77
CA TYR A 3 -4.60 -6.46 3.15
C TYR A 3 -6.10 -6.30 3.44
N LEU A 4 -6.88 -5.65 2.57
CA LEU A 4 -8.32 -5.50 2.78
C LEU A 4 -9.06 -6.84 2.65
N LEU A 5 -8.60 -7.70 1.75
CA LEU A 5 -9.16 -9.05 1.59
C LEU A 5 -8.74 -9.98 2.75
N THR A 6 -7.54 -9.80 3.32
CA THR A 6 -7.06 -10.52 4.51
C THR A 6 -7.84 -10.13 5.76
N VAL A 7 -7.99 -8.82 6.00
CA VAL A 7 -8.73 -8.28 7.17
C VAL A 7 -10.19 -8.70 7.15
N LEU A 8 -10.74 -8.93 5.96
CA LEU A 8 -12.12 -9.33 5.77
C LEU A 8 -12.33 -10.85 5.58
N GLY A 9 -11.26 -11.65 5.59
CA GLY A 9 -11.33 -13.11 5.50
C GLY A 9 -11.73 -13.66 4.11
N PHE A 10 -11.62 -12.86 3.05
CA PHE A 10 -12.09 -13.22 1.70
C PHE A 10 -11.04 -13.88 0.80
N ILE A 11 -9.79 -14.00 1.24
CA ILE A 11 -8.71 -14.57 0.40
C ILE A 11 -8.93 -16.06 0.11
N SER A 12 -9.44 -16.84 1.08
CA SER A 12 -9.71 -18.27 0.86
C SER A 12 -10.85 -18.52 -0.13
N THR A 13 -11.76 -17.56 -0.32
CA THR A 13 -12.96 -17.74 -1.15
C THR A 13 -12.69 -17.55 -2.64
N ILE A 14 -11.58 -16.90 -3.01
CA ILE A 14 -11.25 -16.59 -4.41
C ILE A 14 -10.18 -17.55 -4.97
N GLU A 15 -9.30 -18.10 -4.12
CA GLU A 15 -8.20 -18.98 -4.55
C GLU A 15 -8.47 -20.50 -4.39
N GLU A 16 -9.54 -20.93 -3.70
CA GLU A 16 -9.84 -22.37 -3.54
C GLU A 16 -10.81 -22.92 -4.61
N ASN A 17 -10.30 -23.06 -5.84
CA ASN A 17 -10.78 -24.06 -6.79
C ASN A 17 -9.73 -25.17 -6.96
N ASN A 18 -9.30 -25.79 -5.85
CA ASN A 18 -8.67 -27.11 -5.91
C ASN A 18 -8.82 -27.90 -4.59
N SER A 19 -9.82 -28.76 -4.57
CA SER A 19 -9.93 -30.06 -3.88
C SER A 19 -9.57 -30.19 -2.38
N GLN A 20 -10.64 -30.47 -1.60
CA GLN A 20 -10.77 -31.43 -0.49
C GLN A 20 -10.88 -30.93 0.98
N SER A 21 -12.15 -30.78 1.39
CA SER A 21 -12.82 -31.16 2.65
C SER A 21 -12.17 -30.89 4.01
N ARG A 22 -12.85 -30.05 4.81
CA ARG A 22 -13.01 -30.21 6.27
C ARG A 22 -14.26 -29.46 6.75
N GLU A 23 -15.16 -30.20 7.40
CA GLU A 23 -16.49 -29.77 7.84
C GLU A 23 -16.49 -28.88 9.09
N SER A 24 -17.62 -28.16 9.26
CA SER A 24 -18.11 -27.40 10.43
C SER A 24 -17.74 -25.93 10.59
N SER A 25 -18.45 -25.05 9.87
CA SER A 25 -19.49 -24.18 10.46
C SER A 25 -20.41 -23.69 9.33
N SER A 26 -21.70 -23.48 9.59
CA SER A 26 -22.76 -23.17 8.60
C SER A 26 -22.28 -22.37 7.38
N TRP A 27 -22.02 -23.05 6.26
CA TRP A 27 -21.63 -22.41 5.01
C TRP A 27 -22.84 -21.68 4.46
N CYS A 28 -22.75 -20.36 4.34
CA CYS A 28 -23.77 -19.56 3.65
C CYS A 28 -23.99 -20.11 2.23
N THR A 29 -25.23 -20.15 1.76
CA THR A 29 -25.50 -20.51 0.36
C THR A 29 -24.82 -19.49 -0.57
N PRO A 30 -24.50 -19.86 -1.82
CA PRO A 30 -23.95 -18.91 -2.80
C PRO A 30 -24.81 -17.64 -2.94
N GLU A 31 -26.14 -17.74 -2.82
CA GLU A 31 -27.01 -16.56 -2.86
C GLU A 31 -26.86 -15.67 -1.63
N GLN A 32 -26.66 -16.27 -0.44
CA GLN A 32 -26.39 -15.51 0.78
C GLN A 32 -25.04 -14.78 0.69
N ILE A 33 -24.02 -15.42 0.13
CA ILE A 33 -22.71 -14.80 -0.10
C ILE A 33 -22.86 -13.63 -1.07
N GLU A 34 -23.52 -13.82 -2.21
CA GLU A 34 -23.77 -12.75 -3.20
C GLU A 34 -24.52 -11.58 -2.56
N PHE A 35 -25.57 -11.86 -1.80
CA PHE A 35 -26.34 -10.85 -1.07
C PHE A 35 -25.49 -10.09 -0.05
N HIS A 36 -24.69 -10.78 0.75
CA HIS A 36 -23.85 -10.14 1.76
C HIS A 36 -22.74 -9.30 1.12
N CYS A 37 -22.09 -9.78 0.06
CA CYS A 37 -21.07 -9.04 -0.68
C CYS A 37 -21.66 -7.79 -1.32
N HIS A 38 -22.80 -7.92 -2.00
CA HIS A 38 -23.50 -6.82 -2.64
C HIS A 38 -23.84 -5.71 -1.64
N ASN A 39 -24.49 -6.07 -0.53
CA ASN A 39 -24.87 -5.10 0.50
C ASN A 39 -23.65 -4.41 1.14
N ARG A 40 -22.53 -5.13 1.35
CA ARG A 40 -21.30 -4.52 1.86
C ARG A 40 -20.72 -3.50 0.89
N ILE A 41 -20.69 -3.82 -0.41
CA ILE A 41 -20.18 -2.90 -1.43
C ILE A 41 -21.04 -1.64 -1.45
N ILE A 42 -22.36 -1.80 -1.55
CA ILE A 42 -23.31 -0.69 -1.57
C ILE A 42 -23.20 0.18 -0.30
N SER A 43 -23.06 -0.43 0.87
CA SER A 43 -22.95 0.30 2.15
C SER A 43 -21.67 1.11 2.28
N ALA A 44 -20.64 0.81 1.49
CA ALA A 44 -19.38 1.55 1.47
C ALA A 44 -19.40 2.74 0.48
N LEU A 45 -20.45 2.87 -0.34
CA LEU A 45 -20.59 3.96 -1.30
C LEU A 45 -21.08 5.24 -0.60
N SER A 46 -20.59 6.39 -1.06
CA SER A 46 -21.21 7.68 -0.73
C SER A 46 -22.60 7.78 -1.38
N ASP A 47 -23.50 8.60 -0.83
CA ASP A 47 -24.87 8.80 -1.35
C ASP A 47 -24.93 9.00 -2.87
N ARG A 48 -24.03 9.84 -3.41
CA ARG A 48 -23.95 10.12 -4.86
C ARG A 48 -23.65 8.89 -5.71
N LEU A 49 -22.81 7.98 -5.19
CA LEU A 49 -22.45 6.74 -5.88
C LEU A 49 -23.53 5.68 -5.66
N TYR A 50 -24.17 5.65 -4.49
CA TYR A 50 -25.31 4.78 -4.23
C TYR A 50 -26.42 5.01 -5.26
N ASP A 51 -26.82 6.26 -5.50
CA ASP A 51 -27.89 6.60 -6.44
C ASP A 51 -27.63 6.04 -7.86
N VAL A 52 -26.37 6.04 -8.30
CA VAL A 52 -25.97 5.55 -9.62
C VAL A 52 -25.89 4.02 -9.65
N TYR A 53 -25.33 3.40 -8.61
CA TYR A 53 -24.89 2.00 -8.67
C TYR A 53 -25.81 1.01 -7.94
N HIS A 54 -26.76 1.47 -7.10
CA HIS A 54 -27.62 0.59 -6.30
C HIS A 54 -28.51 -0.36 -7.13
N ALA A 55 -28.82 0.00 -8.38
CA ALA A 55 -29.67 -0.81 -9.26
C ALA A 55 -28.98 -2.08 -9.78
N ILE A 56 -27.65 -2.17 -9.71
CA ILE A 56 -26.88 -3.34 -10.14
C ILE A 56 -27.03 -4.43 -9.09
N LYS A 57 -27.57 -5.59 -9.47
CA LYS A 57 -27.93 -6.66 -8.52
C LYS A 57 -26.80 -7.64 -8.21
N SER A 58 -25.85 -7.81 -9.13
CA SER A 58 -24.72 -8.69 -8.89
C SER A 58 -23.60 -7.95 -8.17
N ALA A 59 -23.11 -8.53 -7.08
CA ALA A 59 -21.94 -8.02 -6.36
C ALA A 59 -20.72 -7.97 -7.28
N LYS A 60 -20.54 -8.99 -8.14
CA LYS A 60 -19.42 -9.09 -9.07
C LYS A 60 -19.46 -8.01 -10.15
N GLU A 61 -20.62 -7.79 -10.74
CA GLU A 61 -20.80 -6.75 -11.77
C GLU A 61 -20.60 -5.36 -11.19
N LEU A 62 -21.21 -5.09 -10.03
CA LEU A 62 -21.05 -3.85 -9.30
C LEU A 62 -19.57 -3.58 -8.98
N TRP A 63 -18.87 -4.59 -8.46
CA TRP A 63 -17.44 -4.49 -8.16
C TRP A 63 -16.61 -4.18 -9.41
N ASN A 64 -16.86 -4.88 -10.52
CA ASN A 64 -16.09 -4.68 -11.75
C ASN A 64 -16.29 -3.28 -12.34
N LEU A 65 -17.50 -2.72 -12.29
CA LEU A 65 -17.78 -1.36 -12.74
C LEU A 65 -17.06 -0.33 -11.87
N LEU A 66 -17.15 -0.47 -10.55
CA LEU A 66 -16.45 0.41 -9.61
C LEU A 66 -14.93 0.33 -9.81
N GLN A 67 -14.40 -0.87 -10.02
CA GLN A 67 -12.98 -1.10 -10.28
C GLN A 67 -12.55 -0.53 -11.64
N GLY A 68 -13.41 -0.54 -12.65
CA GLY A 68 -13.10 0.05 -13.97
C GLY A 68 -13.05 1.57 -13.94
N GLU A 69 -14.01 2.21 -13.27
CA GLU A 69 -14.14 3.68 -13.21
C GLU A 69 -13.21 4.33 -12.18
N TYR A 70 -13.04 3.69 -11.02
CA TYR A 70 -12.33 4.28 -9.87
C TYR A 70 -11.13 3.46 -9.41
N GLY A 71 -10.94 2.25 -9.93
CA GLY A 71 -9.78 1.45 -9.62
C GLY A 71 -8.52 2.12 -10.15
N ILE A 72 -7.59 2.41 -9.25
CA ILE A 72 -6.25 2.81 -9.67
C ILE A 72 -5.61 1.58 -10.32
N ASP A 73 -5.22 1.70 -11.59
CA ASP A 73 -4.49 0.65 -12.27
C ASP A 73 -3.18 0.32 -11.55
N ASP A 74 -2.60 -0.84 -11.83
CA ASP A 74 -1.34 -1.27 -11.22
C ASP A 74 -0.22 -0.21 -11.41
N ALA A 75 -0.25 0.50 -12.55
CA ALA A 75 0.66 1.61 -12.84
C ALA A 75 0.44 2.84 -11.93
N GLY A 76 -0.79 3.14 -11.56
CA GLY A 76 -1.15 4.23 -10.67
C GLY A 76 -0.81 3.91 -9.22
N ILE A 77 -1.00 2.66 -8.77
CA ILE A 77 -0.56 2.21 -7.44
C ILE A 77 0.96 2.31 -7.33
N LYS A 78 1.68 1.87 -8.38
CA LYS A 78 3.13 2.05 -8.53
C LYS A 78 3.57 3.49 -8.37
N ARG A 79 2.98 4.40 -9.15
CA ARG A 79 3.30 5.84 -9.11
C ARG A 79 2.97 6.47 -7.76
N PHE A 80 1.83 6.08 -7.16
CA PHE A 80 1.44 6.57 -5.84
C PHE A 80 2.44 6.15 -4.78
N ASN A 81 2.76 4.86 -4.68
CA ASN A 81 3.73 4.35 -3.69
C ASN A 81 5.10 5.00 -3.86
N ALA A 82 5.60 5.12 -5.10
CA ALA A 82 6.86 5.80 -5.39
C ALA A 82 6.82 7.28 -5.00
N SER A 83 5.72 7.99 -5.29
CA SER A 83 5.57 9.39 -4.87
C SER A 83 5.52 9.54 -3.36
N THR A 84 4.82 8.65 -2.65
CA THR A 84 4.69 8.73 -1.20
C THR A 84 6.02 8.45 -0.51
N PHE A 85 6.75 7.41 -0.95
CA PHE A 85 8.12 7.13 -0.49
C PHE A 85 9.08 8.32 -0.76
N ASN A 86 9.01 8.91 -1.95
CA ASN A 86 9.85 10.07 -2.29
C ASN A 86 9.54 11.30 -1.41
N LYS A 87 8.28 11.52 -1.03
CA LYS A 87 7.85 12.63 -0.17
C LYS A 87 8.09 12.40 1.32
N PHE A 88 8.25 11.15 1.74
CA PHE A 88 8.53 10.83 3.14
C PHE A 88 9.84 11.49 3.60
N ILE A 89 9.80 12.16 4.74
CA ILE A 89 10.94 12.77 5.44
C ILE A 89 10.74 12.51 6.93
N MET A 90 11.83 12.30 7.67
CA MET A 90 11.76 12.22 9.11
C MET A 90 11.58 13.61 9.72
N VAL A 91 10.90 13.66 10.86
CA VAL A 91 10.58 14.87 11.61
C VAL A 91 11.17 14.78 13.01
N GLU A 92 11.59 15.94 13.52
CA GLU A 92 11.98 16.08 14.92
C GLU A 92 10.77 15.90 15.84
N GLY A 93 11.01 15.40 17.06
CA GLY A 93 9.98 15.23 18.08
C GLY A 93 9.14 13.94 17.96
N LYS A 94 9.33 13.14 16.90
CA LYS A 94 8.76 11.79 16.78
C LYS A 94 9.82 10.73 17.07
N ALA A 95 9.42 9.62 17.70
CA ALA A 95 10.34 8.53 18.01
C ALA A 95 11.01 7.97 16.75
N ILE A 96 12.34 7.82 16.80
CA ILE A 96 13.14 7.37 15.65
C ILE A 96 12.72 5.97 15.20
N SER A 97 12.42 5.07 16.15
CA SER A 97 11.93 3.71 15.86
C SER A 97 10.69 3.71 14.98
N ASP A 98 9.70 4.53 15.32
CA ASP A 98 8.41 4.56 14.62
C ASP A 98 8.61 5.11 13.20
N GLN A 99 9.49 6.10 13.05
CA GLN A 99 9.83 6.67 11.76
C GLN A 99 10.61 5.70 10.87
N ILE A 100 11.48 4.87 11.44
CA ILE A 100 12.18 3.80 10.70
C ILE A 100 11.19 2.74 10.23
N HIS A 101 10.23 2.34 11.07
CA HIS A 101 9.19 1.40 10.66
C HIS A 101 8.33 1.96 9.52
N GLU A 102 7.90 3.21 9.62
CA GLU A 102 7.18 3.88 8.54
C GLU A 102 8.01 3.94 7.26
N PHE A 103 9.29 4.30 7.33
CA PHE A 103 10.18 4.28 6.17
C PHE A 103 10.23 2.89 5.53
N GLN A 104 10.40 1.83 6.32
CA GLN A 104 10.44 0.45 5.84
C GLN A 104 9.13 0.02 5.17
N ASP A 105 7.98 0.46 5.69
CA ASP A 105 6.68 0.16 5.11
C ASP A 105 6.50 0.84 3.74
N HIS A 106 6.89 2.12 3.63
CA HIS A 106 6.88 2.82 2.35
C HIS A 106 7.82 2.16 1.34
N LEU A 107 9.01 1.75 1.78
CA LEU A 107 9.99 1.07 0.94
C LEU A 107 9.44 -0.27 0.43
N ARG A 108 8.88 -1.08 1.33
CA ARG A 108 8.25 -2.36 0.97
C ARG A 108 7.11 -2.19 -0.02
N ALA A 109 6.27 -1.17 0.15
CA ALA A 109 5.17 -0.87 -0.77
C ALA A 109 5.67 -0.52 -2.19
N VAL A 110 6.89 0.03 -2.33
CA VAL A 110 7.53 0.25 -3.63
C VAL A 110 8.14 -1.05 -4.16
N GLU A 111 8.76 -1.86 -3.29
CA GLU A 111 9.40 -3.13 -3.70
C GLU A 111 8.40 -4.21 -4.13
N GLU A 112 7.22 -4.27 -3.51
CA GLU A 112 6.12 -5.17 -3.87
C GLU A 112 5.66 -4.99 -5.32
N ASN A 113 5.91 -3.82 -5.89
CA ASN A 113 5.58 -3.48 -7.27
C ASN A 113 6.68 -3.84 -8.28
N GLY A 114 7.68 -4.63 -7.88
CA GLY A 114 8.69 -5.24 -8.76
C GLY A 114 10.07 -4.59 -8.76
N SER A 115 10.31 -3.57 -7.93
CA SER A 115 11.61 -2.90 -7.82
C SER A 115 12.33 -3.36 -6.56
N LYS A 116 13.28 -4.30 -6.62
CA LYS A 116 14.13 -4.59 -5.45
C LYS A 116 15.28 -3.59 -5.38
N PHE A 117 15.45 -2.96 -4.22
CA PHE A 117 16.57 -2.07 -3.97
C PHE A 117 17.72 -2.81 -3.29
N SER A 118 18.96 -2.44 -3.61
CA SER A 118 20.13 -2.93 -2.86
C SER A 118 20.15 -2.34 -1.46
N GLU A 119 20.76 -3.04 -0.50
CA GLU A 119 20.88 -2.54 0.87
C GLU A 119 21.61 -1.19 0.94
N ASP A 120 22.66 -1.00 0.14
CA ASP A 120 23.36 0.28 0.04
C ASP A 120 22.45 1.43 -0.41
N TYR A 121 21.52 1.16 -1.34
CA TYR A 121 20.55 2.14 -1.79
C TYR A 121 19.53 2.46 -0.70
N LYS A 122 19.07 1.46 0.05
CA LYS A 122 18.13 1.65 1.18
C LYS A 122 18.76 2.50 2.29
N VAL A 123 20.03 2.23 2.63
CA VAL A 123 20.80 3.01 3.60
C VAL A 123 20.97 4.45 3.11
N SER A 124 21.34 4.64 1.84
CA SER A 124 21.47 5.98 1.24
C SER A 124 20.15 6.76 1.28
N CYS A 125 19.03 6.11 0.94
CA CYS A 125 17.71 6.73 1.03
C CYS A 125 17.36 7.11 2.46
N LEU A 126 17.60 6.21 3.43
CA LEU A 126 17.32 6.47 4.84
C LEU A 126 18.09 7.69 5.35
N ILE A 127 19.38 7.75 5.01
CA ILE A 127 20.26 8.88 5.28
C ILE A 127 19.66 10.18 4.69
N ASP A 128 19.25 10.16 3.43
CA ASP A 128 18.61 11.32 2.76
C ASP A 128 17.27 11.74 3.41
N LYS A 129 16.60 10.87 4.16
CA LYS A 129 15.35 11.18 4.87
C LYS A 129 15.56 11.81 6.24
N LEU A 130 16.79 11.85 6.76
CA LEU A 130 17.07 12.36 8.11
C LEU A 130 16.85 13.89 8.20
N PRO A 131 16.33 14.40 9.33
CA PRO A 131 16.17 15.84 9.54
C PRO A 131 17.54 16.56 9.54
N PRO A 132 17.65 17.79 9.00
CA PRO A 132 18.89 18.57 8.95
C PRO A 132 19.65 18.67 10.29
N SER A 133 18.93 18.74 11.41
CA SER A 133 19.51 18.82 12.76
C SER A 133 20.30 17.57 13.18
N TRP A 134 19.94 16.39 12.68
CA TRP A 134 20.61 15.14 13.05
C TRP A 134 21.96 14.98 12.34
N TRP A 135 22.19 15.76 11.27
CA TRP A 135 23.48 15.86 10.60
C TRP A 135 24.46 16.76 11.34
N LEU A 136 23.93 17.78 12.03
CA LEU A 136 24.72 18.77 12.77
C LEU A 136 25.35 18.18 14.03
N ASP A 137 24.69 17.19 14.65
CA ASP A 137 25.18 16.53 15.87
C ASP A 137 26.19 15.39 15.58
N SER A 138 26.24 14.90 14.34
CA SER A 138 26.98 13.67 13.96
C SER A 138 28.29 13.89 13.20
N GLY A 139 28.88 15.10 13.25
CA GLY A 139 30.16 15.39 12.57
C GLY A 139 30.13 15.29 11.04
N ALA A 140 28.93 15.21 10.44
CA ALA A 140 28.71 14.86 9.03
C ALA A 140 29.07 15.97 8.01
N ASN A 141 29.50 17.15 8.47
CA ASN A 141 29.89 18.25 7.58
C ASN A 141 31.19 17.96 6.79
N GLU A 142 32.10 17.12 7.31
CA GLU A 142 33.33 16.77 6.58
C GLU A 142 33.06 15.82 5.41
N LEU A 143 32.20 14.80 5.60
CA LEU A 143 31.88 13.83 4.55
C LEU A 143 31.08 14.45 3.40
N ARG A 144 30.15 15.35 3.73
CA ARG A 144 29.34 16.06 2.73
C ARG A 144 30.15 17.08 1.93
N GLY A 145 31.11 17.76 2.58
CA GLY A 145 32.07 18.63 1.90
C GLY A 145 32.93 17.87 0.89
N LEU A 146 33.43 16.69 1.28
CA LEU A 146 34.27 15.86 0.42
C LEU A 146 33.50 15.24 -0.76
N GLU A 147 32.24 14.85 -0.56
CA GLU A 147 31.41 14.28 -1.63
C GLU A 147 30.96 15.34 -2.65
N MET A 148 30.66 16.56 -2.19
CA MET A 148 30.35 17.71 -3.05
C MET A 148 31.59 18.16 -3.85
N GLU A 149 32.77 18.18 -3.24
CA GLU A 149 34.01 18.52 -3.96
C GLU A 149 34.43 17.47 -4.99
N LYS A 150 34.21 16.17 -4.72
CA LYS A 150 34.44 15.10 -5.70
C LYS A 150 33.52 15.22 -6.91
N ARG A 151 32.29 15.68 -6.70
CA ARG A 151 31.27 15.84 -7.76
C ARG A 151 31.47 17.11 -8.62
N LEU A 152 32.23 18.08 -8.13
CA LEU A 152 32.60 19.31 -8.87
C LEU A 152 33.93 19.17 -9.64
N ARG A 153 34.76 18.16 -9.31
CA ARG A 153 36.07 17.93 -9.93
C ARG A 153 36.11 16.79 -10.96
N GLY A 154 34.96 16.19 -11.28
CA GLY A 154 34.79 15.20 -12.35
C GLY A 154 33.75 15.66 -13.37
#